data_AF-A0A923CUC1-F1
#
_entry.id   AF-A0A923CUC1-F1
#
_cell.length_a   1.000
_cell.length_b   1.000
_cell.length_c   1.000
_cell.angle_alpha   90.00
_cell.angle_beta   90.00
_cell.angle_gamma   90.00
#
_symmetry.space_group_name_H-M   'P 1'
#
loop_
_entity.id
_entity.type
_entity.pdbx_description
1 polymer ?
#
loop_
_entity_poly.entity_id
_entity_poly.type
_entity_poly.pdbx_seq_one_letter_code
_entity_poly.pdbx_strand_id
1 'polypeptide(L)'
;MMSCVLKSCGNSNCLRFVFVLLLTVLMTVGCGGGDDGSDSENDTLITYYRDSDEDLYGDPNVSINKVVSKKLPSGYVLDGTDCDDTNKEIHACCSSSARFTDMENGTVRDNDTGLIWLKKANAFDEMNWSDAMNAAADLSSGEKGLSDDSVDGDWRLPTKEEWLAFMCQGFEDPALVNTNGDGRWSTDGVEAFTGVISHYYWSSNEFSSEKAWHAYMGDGKIYAGYKEYSRYYNVWPVRNDK
;
A
#
# COMPACT_ATOMS: atom_id res chain seq x y z
N MET A 1 54.80 -21.14 -7.76
CA MET A 1 55.35 -20.13 -6.83
C MET A 1 55.55 -18.84 -7.60
N MET A 2 54.66 -17.86 -7.41
CA MET A 2 54.93 -16.44 -7.62
C MET A 2 53.89 -15.70 -6.76
N SER A 3 54.37 -14.91 -5.81
CA SER A 3 53.59 -14.27 -4.74
C SER A 3 52.91 -13.01 -5.27
N CYS A 4 51.61 -12.82 -5.01
CA CYS A 4 50.91 -11.55 -5.22
C CYS A 4 50.41 -11.06 -3.86
N VAL A 5 50.93 -9.91 -3.42
CA VAL A 5 50.69 -9.32 -2.10
C VAL A 5 49.34 -8.62 -2.10
N LEU A 6 48.39 -9.15 -1.33
CA LEU A 6 47.14 -8.48 -0.96
C LEU A 6 47.46 -7.29 -0.03
N LYS A 7 47.12 -6.07 -0.46
CA LYS A 7 47.11 -4.90 0.40
C LYS A 7 45.70 -4.76 0.98
N SER A 8 45.56 -5.17 2.24
CA SER A 8 44.37 -4.93 3.06
C SER A 8 44.21 -3.43 3.31
N CYS A 9 43.01 -2.90 3.07
CA CYS A 9 42.58 -1.63 3.65
C CYS A 9 41.45 -1.95 4.63
N GLY A 10 41.74 -1.79 5.92
CA GLY A 10 40.76 -1.96 7.00
C GLY A 10 40.16 -0.62 7.40
N ASN A 11 38.84 -0.51 7.30
CA ASN A 11 37.98 -0.09 8.42
C ASN A 11 36.50 -0.23 8.04
N SER A 12 35.72 -0.70 9.02
CA SER A 12 34.37 -1.24 8.89
C SER A 12 33.30 -0.16 8.68
N ASN A 13 32.51 -0.33 7.60
CA ASN A 13 31.03 -0.18 7.55
C ASN A 13 30.47 0.06 6.12
N CYS A 14 31.14 -0.44 5.07
CA CYS A 14 30.51 -0.56 3.75
C CYS A 14 29.83 -1.94 3.65
N LEU A 15 28.59 -2.06 4.14
CA LEU A 15 27.78 -3.26 3.98
C LEU A 15 26.29 -2.92 3.86
N ARG A 16 25.78 -3.01 2.62
CA ARG A 16 24.53 -3.70 2.22
C ARG A 16 23.95 -3.04 0.97
N PHE A 17 24.21 -3.63 -0.19
CA PHE A 17 23.20 -3.70 -1.24
C PHE A 17 23.42 -4.99 -2.04
N VAL A 18 22.33 -5.73 -2.20
CA VAL A 18 22.08 -6.84 -3.12
C VAL A 18 22.72 -8.19 -2.79
N PHE A 19 22.09 -8.87 -1.83
CA PHE A 19 21.86 -10.32 -1.94
C PHE A 19 20.61 -10.50 -2.82
N VAL A 20 20.72 -11.26 -3.92
CA VAL A 20 19.82 -12.35 -4.32
C VAL A 20 20.20 -12.79 -5.75
N LEU A 21 20.38 -14.11 -5.89
CA LEU A 21 20.46 -14.90 -7.12
C LEU A 21 21.78 -14.94 -7.91
N LEU A 22 22.87 -15.36 -7.26
CA LEU A 22 23.92 -16.13 -7.94
C LEU A 22 23.70 -17.63 -7.66
N LEU A 23 22.68 -18.24 -8.29
CA LEU A 23 22.56 -19.70 -8.37
C LEU A 23 23.25 -20.18 -9.66
N THR A 24 24.50 -20.60 -9.47
CA THR A 24 25.31 -21.51 -10.30
C THR A 24 24.62 -22.12 -11.54
N VAL A 25 24.96 -21.60 -12.73
CA VAL A 25 24.98 -22.44 -13.94
C VAL A 25 26.41 -22.94 -14.09
N LEU A 26 26.59 -24.22 -13.76
CA LEU A 26 27.84 -24.96 -13.89
C LEU A 26 28.17 -25.13 -15.38
N MET A 27 29.42 -24.84 -15.74
CA MET A 27 29.97 -25.00 -17.09
C MET A 27 29.84 -26.43 -17.61
N THR A 28 29.44 -26.57 -18.87
CA THR A 28 29.96 -27.62 -19.74
C THR A 28 30.38 -27.00 -21.08
N VAL A 29 31.68 -26.97 -21.32
CA VAL A 29 32.24 -26.83 -22.67
C VAL A 29 32.18 -28.21 -23.30
N GLY A 30 31.21 -28.42 -24.19
CA GLY A 30 31.14 -29.57 -25.07
C GLY A 30 31.30 -29.11 -26.51
N CYS A 31 32.48 -29.36 -27.10
CA CYS A 31 32.65 -29.27 -28.55
C CYS A 31 32.11 -30.57 -29.16
N GLY A 32 31.04 -30.49 -29.96
CA GLY A 32 30.47 -31.63 -30.69
C GLY A 32 29.37 -31.16 -31.62
N GLY A 33 29.52 -31.43 -32.92
CA GLY A 33 28.64 -30.92 -33.99
C GLY A 33 27.33 -31.68 -34.18
N GLY A 34 26.54 -31.17 -35.14
CA GLY A 34 25.34 -31.80 -35.68
C GLY A 34 24.04 -31.29 -35.07
N ASP A 35 23.37 -30.38 -35.80
CA ASP A 35 21.96 -30.46 -36.20
C ASP A 35 21.37 -29.06 -36.32
N ASP A 36 20.77 -28.79 -37.47
CA ASP A 36 20.04 -27.58 -37.82
C ASP A 36 18.73 -27.53 -37.01
N GLY A 37 18.88 -27.36 -35.70
CA GLY A 37 17.80 -27.06 -34.80
C GLY A 37 17.37 -25.63 -35.04
N SER A 38 16.13 -25.44 -35.49
CA SER A 38 15.48 -24.15 -35.40
C SER A 38 15.51 -23.71 -33.93
N ASP A 39 16.39 -22.78 -33.60
CA ASP A 39 16.28 -21.99 -32.38
C ASP A 39 15.00 -21.16 -32.54
N SER A 40 13.86 -21.78 -32.22
CA SER A 40 12.72 -21.01 -31.76
C SER A 40 13.12 -20.49 -30.39
N GLU A 41 13.95 -19.45 -30.37
CA GLU A 41 14.03 -18.60 -29.19
C GLU A 41 12.60 -18.17 -28.94
N ASN A 42 12.01 -18.71 -27.88
CA ASN A 42 10.69 -18.34 -27.43
C ASN A 42 10.83 -16.92 -26.89
N ASP A 43 10.74 -15.97 -27.82
CA ASP A 43 11.06 -14.58 -27.61
C ASP A 43 10.04 -14.00 -26.64
N THR A 44 10.39 -14.07 -25.37
CA THR A 44 9.50 -13.71 -24.29
C THR A 44 9.46 -12.20 -24.23
N LEU A 45 8.35 -11.64 -24.68
CA LEU A 45 8.10 -10.21 -24.60
C LEU A 45 7.76 -9.83 -23.15
N ILE A 46 8.43 -8.80 -22.65
CA ILE A 46 8.13 -8.12 -21.40
C ILE A 46 7.63 -6.71 -21.72
N THR A 47 6.64 -6.26 -20.96
CA THR A 47 6.17 -4.88 -20.94
C THR A 47 7.03 -4.04 -19.99
N TYR A 48 7.53 -2.91 -20.47
CA TYR A 48 8.26 -1.91 -19.69
C TYR A 48 7.47 -0.60 -19.72
N TYR A 49 7.47 0.15 -18.62
CA TYR A 49 6.71 1.39 -18.42
C TYR A 49 7.66 2.58 -18.32
N ARG A 50 7.31 3.72 -18.92
CA ARG A 50 8.18 4.90 -18.94
C ARG A 50 8.30 5.45 -17.53
N ASP A 51 9.51 5.78 -17.12
CA ASP A 51 9.86 6.41 -15.83
C ASP A 51 10.52 7.75 -16.17
N SER A 52 9.74 8.81 -16.13
CA SER A 52 10.12 10.16 -16.57
C SER A 52 10.67 11.00 -15.46
N ASP A 53 10.15 10.82 -14.25
CA ASP A 53 10.65 11.58 -13.12
C ASP A 53 11.91 10.94 -12.54
N GLU A 54 12.17 9.64 -12.74
CA GLU A 54 13.30 8.84 -12.27
C GLU A 54 13.15 8.38 -10.80
N ASP A 55 12.03 7.73 -10.50
CA ASP A 55 11.69 7.20 -9.18
C ASP A 55 11.62 5.65 -9.07
N LEU A 56 11.81 4.97 -10.22
CA LEU A 56 11.78 3.52 -10.41
C LEU A 56 10.40 2.88 -10.60
N TYR A 57 9.34 3.68 -10.65
CA TYR A 57 7.98 3.31 -11.05
C TYR A 57 7.69 3.96 -12.41
N GLY A 58 6.79 3.38 -13.20
CA GLY A 58 6.54 3.86 -14.54
C GLY A 58 5.07 3.92 -14.91
N ASP A 59 4.74 4.84 -15.82
CA ASP A 59 3.37 5.16 -16.23
C ASP A 59 2.69 3.93 -16.87
N PRO A 60 1.61 3.37 -16.28
CA PRO A 60 0.86 2.25 -16.85
C PRO A 60 0.28 2.57 -18.23
N ASN A 61 0.07 3.86 -18.55
CA ASN A 61 -0.48 4.32 -19.82
C ASN A 61 0.59 4.52 -20.89
N VAL A 62 1.89 4.51 -20.52
CA VAL A 62 3.00 4.69 -21.46
C VAL A 62 3.97 3.53 -21.34
N SER A 63 3.67 2.46 -22.10
CA SER A 63 4.46 1.22 -22.09
C SER A 63 5.01 0.82 -23.46
N ILE A 64 6.06 -0.01 -23.44
CA ILE A 64 6.66 -0.66 -24.61
C ILE A 64 6.82 -2.15 -24.35
N ASN A 65 6.61 -2.98 -25.37
CA ASN A 65 6.92 -4.40 -25.31
C ASN A 65 8.28 -4.67 -25.96
N LYS A 66 9.19 -5.35 -25.25
CA LYS A 66 10.49 -5.77 -25.78
C LYS A 66 10.85 -7.17 -25.35
N VAL A 67 11.63 -7.82 -26.21
CA VAL A 67 12.34 -9.08 -25.95
C VAL A 67 13.06 -8.99 -24.60
N VAL A 68 12.93 -10.05 -23.79
CA VAL A 68 13.68 -10.20 -22.54
C VAL A 68 15.16 -9.90 -22.80
N SER A 69 15.74 -8.98 -22.05
CA SER A 69 17.15 -8.65 -22.20
C SER A 69 17.77 -8.33 -20.84
N LYS A 70 19.10 -8.44 -20.74
CA LYS A 70 19.83 -8.14 -19.50
C LYS A 70 19.87 -6.64 -19.15
N LYS A 71 19.43 -5.75 -20.05
CA LYS A 71 19.50 -4.30 -19.86
C LYS A 71 18.11 -3.68 -20.07
N LEU A 72 17.62 -2.99 -19.04
CA LEU A 72 16.38 -2.22 -19.13
C LEU A 72 16.48 -1.15 -20.24
N PRO A 73 15.39 -0.88 -20.98
CA PRO A 73 15.33 0.25 -21.89
C PRO A 73 15.57 1.56 -21.12
N SER A 74 16.33 2.49 -21.71
CA SER A 74 16.64 3.76 -21.03
C SER A 74 15.36 4.56 -20.78
N GLY A 75 15.14 5.00 -19.53
CA GLY A 75 13.93 5.72 -19.12
C GLY A 75 12.69 4.84 -18.98
N TYR A 76 12.86 3.53 -18.79
CA TYR A 76 11.77 2.60 -18.55
C TYR A 76 12.09 1.60 -17.44
N VAL A 77 11.06 1.22 -16.70
CA VAL A 77 11.10 0.25 -15.60
C VAL A 77 10.09 -0.87 -15.81
N LEU A 78 10.14 -1.90 -14.96
CA LEU A 78 9.21 -3.04 -15.02
C LEU A 78 7.95 -2.79 -14.19
N ASP A 79 8.04 -1.91 -13.19
CA ASP A 79 6.93 -1.60 -12.30
C ASP A 79 6.06 -0.51 -12.93
N GLY A 80 4.88 -0.89 -13.41
CA GLY A 80 3.95 0.00 -14.10
C GLY A 80 2.95 0.67 -13.18
N THR A 81 3.32 0.94 -11.92
CA THR A 81 2.36 1.41 -10.92
C THR A 81 2.32 2.92 -10.75
N ASP A 82 3.06 3.69 -11.55
CA ASP A 82 3.16 5.15 -11.42
C ASP A 82 1.98 5.91 -12.07
N CYS A 83 1.20 6.58 -11.25
CA CYS A 83 0.03 7.35 -11.66
C CYS A 83 0.32 8.81 -12.00
N ASP A 84 1.47 9.32 -11.57
CA ASP A 84 1.96 10.66 -11.89
C ASP A 84 3.46 10.58 -12.17
N ASP A 85 3.77 10.10 -13.38
CA ASP A 85 5.10 10.00 -14.00
C ASP A 85 5.73 11.39 -14.29
N THR A 86 5.47 12.36 -13.42
CA THR A 86 6.11 13.68 -13.37
C THR A 86 6.53 14.06 -11.95
N ASN A 87 6.23 13.24 -10.95
CA ASN A 87 6.47 13.50 -9.54
C ASN A 87 6.92 12.25 -8.77
N LYS A 88 8.23 12.21 -8.47
CA LYS A 88 8.95 11.12 -7.78
C LYS A 88 8.41 10.61 -6.44
N GLU A 89 7.43 11.28 -5.86
CA GLU A 89 6.86 10.90 -4.57
C GLU A 89 5.50 10.19 -4.75
N ILE A 90 4.94 10.22 -5.97
CA ILE A 90 3.65 9.66 -6.32
C ILE A 90 3.88 8.46 -7.24
N HIS A 91 3.60 7.26 -6.74
CA HIS A 91 3.64 6.07 -7.58
C HIS A 91 2.22 5.53 -7.73
N ALA A 92 1.59 4.94 -6.73
CA ALA A 92 0.27 4.33 -6.94
C ALA A 92 -0.94 5.29 -7.00
N CYS A 93 -1.85 5.04 -7.96
CA CYS A 93 -3.17 5.68 -8.11
C CYS A 93 -4.04 5.48 -6.86
N CYS A 94 -3.88 6.33 -5.86
CA CYS A 94 -4.68 6.24 -4.65
C CYS A 94 -5.51 7.49 -4.39
N SER A 95 -5.23 8.64 -5.03
CA SER A 95 -6.05 9.85 -4.98
C SER A 95 -5.56 10.97 -5.91
N SER A 96 -6.41 11.99 -6.12
CA SER A 96 -6.02 13.31 -6.64
C SER A 96 -5.42 14.22 -5.54
N SER A 97 -4.76 15.31 -5.95
CA SER A 97 -4.12 16.26 -5.02
C SER A 97 -5.10 16.82 -3.97
N ALA A 98 -4.67 16.87 -2.71
CA ALA A 98 -5.44 17.23 -1.50
C ALA A 98 -6.52 16.20 -1.14
N ARG A 99 -6.15 14.93 -0.94
CA ARG A 99 -7.08 13.86 -0.57
C ARG A 99 -7.86 14.12 0.74
N PHE A 100 -7.20 14.58 1.80
CA PHE A 100 -7.82 14.68 3.12
C PHE A 100 -7.88 16.14 3.61
N THR A 101 -9.05 16.55 4.10
CA THR A 101 -9.25 17.84 4.77
C THR A 101 -9.54 17.61 6.25
N ASP A 102 -8.67 18.09 7.13
CA ASP A 102 -8.99 18.19 8.55
C ASP A 102 -10.04 19.28 8.79
N MET A 103 -11.15 18.90 9.42
CA MET A 103 -12.27 19.80 9.67
C MET A 103 -12.15 20.52 11.03
N GLU A 104 -11.04 20.32 11.74
CA GLU A 104 -10.71 20.94 13.05
C GLU A 104 -11.74 20.65 14.16
N ASN A 105 -12.61 19.66 13.95
CA ASN A 105 -13.69 19.27 14.87
C ASN A 105 -13.61 17.78 15.25
N GLY A 106 -12.42 17.18 15.13
CA GLY A 106 -12.20 15.76 15.36
C GLY A 106 -12.53 14.87 14.15
N THR A 107 -12.91 15.44 13.01
CA THR A 107 -13.20 14.70 11.78
C THR A 107 -12.26 15.08 10.64
N VAL A 108 -12.12 14.17 9.68
CA VAL A 108 -11.38 14.37 8.45
C VAL A 108 -12.30 14.02 7.29
N ARG A 109 -12.42 14.93 6.33
CA ARG A 109 -13.14 14.71 5.08
C ARG A 109 -12.20 14.06 4.06
N ASP A 110 -12.66 12.96 3.48
CA ASP A 110 -12.10 12.41 2.26
C ASP A 110 -12.70 13.19 1.07
N ASN A 111 -11.89 13.97 0.36
CA ASN A 111 -12.34 14.83 -0.73
C ASN A 111 -12.69 14.06 -2.01
N ASP A 112 -12.18 12.83 -2.18
CA ASP A 112 -12.48 12.00 -3.36
C ASP A 112 -13.84 11.32 -3.18
N THR A 113 -14.14 10.82 -1.97
CA THR A 113 -15.37 10.07 -1.71
C THR A 113 -16.49 10.93 -1.08
N GLY A 114 -16.15 12.07 -0.51
CA GLY A 114 -17.06 12.92 0.27
C GLY A 114 -17.38 12.35 1.67
N LEU A 115 -16.77 11.24 2.05
CA LEU A 115 -16.97 10.61 3.35
C LEU A 115 -16.26 11.38 4.46
N ILE A 116 -16.81 11.30 5.67
CA ILE A 116 -16.24 11.90 6.86
C ILE A 116 -15.77 10.78 7.80
N TRP A 117 -14.49 10.81 8.12
CA TRP A 117 -13.79 9.83 8.94
C TRP A 117 -13.44 10.42 10.30
N LEU A 118 -13.40 9.57 11.33
CA LEU A 118 -12.88 9.97 12.63
C LEU A 118 -11.38 10.28 12.51
N LYS A 119 -10.93 11.42 13.01
CA LYS A 119 -9.52 11.86 12.87
C LYS A 119 -8.52 10.92 13.56
N LYS A 120 -8.90 10.38 14.72
CA LYS A 120 -8.06 9.51 15.53
C LYS A 120 -8.41 8.05 15.28
N ALA A 121 -7.62 7.38 14.44
CA ALA A 121 -7.86 6.01 14.00
C ALA A 121 -7.83 4.98 15.15
N ASN A 122 -7.06 5.26 16.21
CA ASN A 122 -6.97 4.45 17.42
C ASN A 122 -7.79 5.02 18.60
N ALA A 123 -8.91 5.68 18.30
CA ALA A 123 -9.80 6.21 19.33
C ALA A 123 -10.48 5.12 20.19
N PHE A 124 -10.58 3.91 19.65
CA PHE A 124 -11.22 2.75 20.27
C PHE A 124 -10.20 1.67 20.58
N ASP A 125 -10.46 0.89 21.63
CA ASP A 125 -9.76 -0.37 21.86
C ASP A 125 -10.18 -1.40 20.79
N GLU A 126 -9.34 -2.40 20.55
CA GLU A 126 -9.72 -3.51 19.66
C GLU A 126 -10.89 -4.28 20.27
N MET A 127 -11.92 -4.56 19.46
CA MET A 127 -13.14 -5.24 19.91
C MET A 127 -13.65 -6.26 18.88
N ASN A 128 -14.57 -7.12 19.31
CA ASN A 128 -15.21 -8.06 18.40
C ASN A 128 -16.16 -7.32 17.44
N TRP A 129 -16.59 -7.99 16.37
CA TRP A 129 -17.34 -7.33 15.31
C TRP A 129 -18.69 -6.74 15.76
N SER A 130 -19.41 -7.42 16.66
CA SER A 130 -20.71 -6.93 17.16
C SER A 130 -20.53 -5.69 18.03
N ASP A 131 -19.55 -5.71 18.93
CA ASP A 131 -19.25 -4.56 19.78
C ASP A 131 -18.71 -3.38 18.95
N ALA A 132 -17.94 -3.65 17.90
CA ALA A 132 -17.45 -2.62 16.97
C ALA A 132 -18.58 -1.92 16.22
N MET A 133 -19.58 -2.67 15.77
CA MET A 133 -20.77 -2.12 15.12
C MET A 133 -21.55 -1.20 16.07
N ASN A 134 -21.75 -1.63 17.32
CA ASN A 134 -22.45 -0.83 18.33
C ASN A 134 -21.63 0.40 18.74
N ALA A 135 -20.34 0.24 19.02
CA ALA A 135 -19.46 1.35 19.42
C ALA A 135 -19.32 2.42 18.33
N ALA A 136 -19.33 2.03 17.06
CA ALA A 136 -19.37 2.98 15.97
C ALA A 136 -20.73 3.70 15.90
N ALA A 137 -21.85 2.98 16.10
CA ALA A 137 -23.19 3.57 16.10
C ALA A 137 -23.42 4.51 17.28
N ASP A 138 -22.86 4.22 18.45
CA ASP A 138 -23.04 5.03 19.67
C ASP A 138 -22.10 6.25 19.72
N LEU A 139 -21.17 6.39 18.77
CA LEU A 139 -20.23 7.52 18.73
C LEU A 139 -20.98 8.83 18.44
N SER A 140 -20.72 9.86 19.26
CA SER A 140 -21.34 11.19 19.11
C SER A 140 -20.40 12.34 19.49
N SER A 141 -20.83 13.57 19.20
CA SER A 141 -20.10 14.79 19.49
C SER A 141 -19.81 14.93 20.99
N GLY A 142 -18.61 15.39 21.33
CA GLY A 142 -18.09 15.42 22.70
C GLY A 142 -17.28 14.18 23.09
N GLU A 143 -17.35 13.09 22.31
CA GLU A 143 -16.57 11.90 22.53
C GLU A 143 -15.36 11.81 21.60
N LYS A 144 -14.30 11.10 22.01
CA LYS A 144 -13.14 10.77 21.16
C LYS A 144 -12.49 11.96 20.42
N GLY A 145 -12.68 13.18 20.92
CA GLY A 145 -12.16 14.41 20.33
C GLY A 145 -13.09 15.07 19.30
N LEU A 146 -14.34 14.61 19.18
CA LEU A 146 -15.35 15.16 18.30
C LEU A 146 -15.97 16.43 18.87
N SER A 147 -16.23 17.38 17.97
CA SER A 147 -17.03 18.58 18.20
C SER A 147 -17.82 18.94 16.94
N ASP A 148 -18.42 17.94 16.30
CA ASP A 148 -18.99 17.99 14.94
C ASP A 148 -20.53 17.88 14.90
N ASP A 149 -21.18 18.04 16.07
CA ASP A 149 -22.63 17.91 16.26
C ASP A 149 -23.20 16.55 15.81
N SER A 150 -22.38 15.51 15.74
CA SER A 150 -22.84 14.14 15.56
C SER A 150 -23.61 13.63 16.77
N VAL A 151 -24.57 12.74 16.52
CA VAL A 151 -25.39 12.03 17.50
C VAL A 151 -25.34 10.53 17.21
N ASP A 152 -25.78 9.73 18.17
CA ASP A 152 -25.87 8.27 18.04
C ASP A 152 -26.64 7.91 16.75
N GLY A 153 -26.05 7.01 15.97
CA GLY A 153 -26.53 6.53 14.67
C GLY A 153 -25.96 7.27 13.45
N ASP A 154 -25.28 8.40 13.64
CA ASP A 154 -24.62 9.10 12.52
C ASP A 154 -23.40 8.33 12.01
N TRP A 155 -22.67 7.69 12.92
CA TRP A 155 -21.43 6.98 12.65
C TRP A 155 -21.66 5.48 12.44
N ARG A 156 -20.81 4.86 11.63
CA ARG A 156 -20.84 3.41 11.36
C ARG A 156 -19.46 2.89 11.01
N LEU A 157 -19.31 1.56 11.02
CA LEU A 157 -18.14 0.94 10.41
C LEU A 157 -18.15 1.14 8.87
N PRO A 158 -16.97 1.31 8.24
CA PRO A 158 -16.88 1.44 6.78
C PRO A 158 -17.28 0.15 6.07
N THR A 159 -17.84 0.27 4.88
CA THR A 159 -18.07 -0.88 4.02
C THR A 159 -16.75 -1.36 3.40
N LYS A 160 -16.77 -2.55 2.80
CA LYS A 160 -15.66 -3.11 2.04
C LYS A 160 -15.29 -2.19 0.88
N GLU A 161 -16.29 -1.66 0.20
CA GLU A 161 -16.10 -0.75 -0.94
C GLU A 161 -15.48 0.57 -0.48
N GLU A 162 -15.89 1.10 0.68
CA GLU A 162 -15.29 2.30 1.26
C GLU A 162 -13.86 2.08 1.71
N TRP A 163 -13.54 0.93 2.31
CA TRP A 163 -12.16 0.58 2.62
C TRP A 163 -11.28 0.47 1.38
N LEU A 164 -11.80 -0.13 0.29
CA LEU A 164 -11.08 -0.23 -0.97
C LEU A 164 -10.88 1.15 -1.63
N ALA A 165 -11.80 2.09 -1.42
CA ALA A 165 -11.63 3.46 -1.89
C ALA A 165 -10.67 4.27 -1.01
N PHE A 166 -10.64 4.00 0.30
CA PHE A 166 -9.83 4.72 1.29
C PHE A 166 -8.37 4.28 1.31
N MET A 167 -8.10 2.98 1.24
CA MET A 167 -6.75 2.44 1.29
C MET A 167 -6.03 2.54 -0.06
N CYS A 168 -4.71 2.64 0.03
CA CYS A 168 -3.82 2.69 -1.12
C CYS A 168 -3.02 1.41 -1.27
N GLN A 169 -3.35 0.57 -2.28
CA GLN A 169 -2.68 -0.72 -2.48
C GLN A 169 -1.22 -0.64 -2.92
N GLY A 170 -0.72 0.53 -3.35
CA GLY A 170 0.70 0.70 -3.64
C GLY A 170 1.54 1.18 -2.47
N PHE A 171 0.93 1.39 -1.31
CA PHE A 171 1.64 1.62 -0.06
C PHE A 171 1.45 0.44 0.88
N GLU A 172 2.44 0.23 1.73
CA GLU A 172 2.43 -0.79 2.78
C GLU A 172 2.91 -0.13 4.09
N ASP A 173 2.42 -0.62 5.21
CA ASP A 173 2.81 -0.18 6.56
C ASP A 173 2.86 1.34 6.80
N PRO A 174 1.72 2.07 6.72
CA PRO A 174 0.39 1.61 6.29
C PRO A 174 0.10 1.88 4.80
N ALA A 175 -0.85 1.12 4.28
CA ALA A 175 -1.46 1.26 2.96
C ALA A 175 -2.44 2.45 2.90
N LEU A 176 -1.94 3.65 3.20
CA LEU A 176 -2.70 4.89 3.26
C LEU A 176 -1.87 6.02 2.66
N VAL A 177 -2.53 6.88 1.89
CA VAL A 177 -1.90 8.11 1.38
C VAL A 177 -1.80 9.17 2.48
N ASN A 178 -0.83 10.07 2.35
CA ASN A 178 -0.72 11.26 3.18
C ASN A 178 -1.91 12.21 2.94
N THR A 179 -1.95 13.30 3.70
CA THR A 179 -3.01 14.32 3.60
C THR A 179 -3.20 14.88 2.19
N ASN A 180 -2.11 15.07 1.46
CA ASN A 180 -2.15 15.63 0.12
C ASN A 180 -2.52 14.58 -0.95
N GLY A 181 -2.55 13.30 -0.62
CA GLY A 181 -2.76 12.22 -1.59
C GLY A 181 -1.55 11.93 -2.48
N ASP A 182 -0.42 12.61 -2.27
CA ASP A 182 0.76 12.61 -3.14
C ASP A 182 1.95 11.82 -2.57
N GLY A 183 1.72 11.02 -1.54
CA GLY A 183 2.76 10.23 -0.91
C GLY A 183 2.20 9.31 0.16
N ARG A 184 3.06 8.51 0.79
CA ARG A 184 2.65 7.60 1.88
C ARG A 184 2.37 8.37 3.16
N TRP A 185 1.29 8.01 3.87
CA TRP A 185 1.04 8.49 5.22
C TRP A 185 2.23 8.19 6.15
N SER A 186 2.62 9.15 6.97
CA SER A 186 3.71 8.97 7.94
C SER A 186 3.46 9.70 9.26
N THR A 187 4.07 9.24 10.35
CA THR A 187 3.99 9.94 11.64
C THR A 187 4.81 11.23 11.71
N ASP A 188 5.68 11.45 10.72
CA ASP A 188 6.70 12.50 10.74
C ASP A 188 6.24 13.75 9.94
N GLY A 189 5.09 13.66 9.27
CA GLY A 189 4.48 14.72 8.48
C GLY A 189 3.30 15.42 9.15
N VAL A 190 2.75 16.43 8.47
CA VAL A 190 1.48 17.08 8.86
C VAL A 190 0.34 16.24 8.30
N GLU A 191 -0.07 15.22 9.06
CA GLU A 191 -1.14 14.32 8.64
C GLU A 191 -2.51 14.71 9.19
N ALA A 192 -3.54 14.60 8.35
CA ALA A 192 -4.93 14.77 8.74
C ALA A 192 -5.32 13.69 9.76
N PHE A 193 -4.92 12.44 9.53
CA PHE A 193 -5.18 11.33 10.45
C PHE A 193 -4.07 11.14 11.48
N THR A 194 -4.48 10.74 12.68
CA THR A 194 -3.58 10.43 13.78
C THR A 194 -3.82 9.02 14.32
N GLY A 195 -2.76 8.41 14.85
CA GLY A 195 -2.87 7.09 15.50
C GLY A 195 -3.25 5.97 14.53
N VAL A 196 -2.92 6.08 13.25
CA VAL A 196 -3.13 5.01 12.27
C VAL A 196 -2.24 3.82 12.65
N ILE A 197 -2.88 2.68 12.88
CA ILE A 197 -2.22 1.40 13.19
C ILE A 197 -2.15 0.58 11.91
N SER A 198 -0.97 0.06 11.56
CA SER A 198 -0.80 -0.90 10.47
C SER A 198 -1.27 -2.31 10.90
N HIS A 199 -2.59 -2.49 11.01
CA HIS A 199 -3.21 -3.76 11.41
C HIS A 199 -4.63 -3.88 10.84
N TYR A 200 -5.41 -4.84 11.36
CA TYR A 200 -6.76 -5.11 10.90
C TYR A 200 -7.76 -4.08 11.44
N TYR A 201 -8.69 -3.63 10.57
CA TYR A 201 -9.85 -2.80 10.89
C TYR A 201 -11.13 -3.46 10.40
N TRP A 202 -12.17 -3.42 11.22
CA TRP A 202 -13.46 -4.02 10.83
C TRP A 202 -14.14 -3.28 9.67
N SER A 203 -14.87 -4.04 8.86
CA SER A 203 -15.89 -3.52 7.95
C SER A 203 -17.29 -3.84 8.47
N SER A 204 -18.28 -3.03 8.11
CA SER A 204 -19.70 -3.31 8.37
C SER A 204 -20.27 -4.45 7.52
N ASN A 205 -19.59 -4.88 6.45
CA ASN A 205 -20.09 -5.97 5.61
C ASN A 205 -19.92 -7.33 6.29
N GLU A 206 -21.04 -8.04 6.41
CA GLU A 206 -21.06 -9.45 6.77
C GLU A 206 -20.59 -10.31 5.58
N PHE A 207 -19.74 -11.31 5.85
CA PHE A 207 -19.34 -12.31 4.87
C PHE A 207 -20.19 -13.58 4.99
N SER A 208 -20.43 -14.01 6.23
CA SER A 208 -21.33 -15.10 6.59
C SER A 208 -21.80 -14.94 8.04
N SER A 209 -22.67 -15.82 8.50
CA SER A 209 -23.14 -15.81 9.90
C SER A 209 -22.00 -15.76 10.93
N GLU A 210 -20.87 -16.41 10.63
CA GLU A 210 -19.71 -16.49 11.53
C GLU A 210 -18.59 -15.50 11.19
N LYS A 211 -18.63 -14.85 10.01
CA LYS A 211 -17.50 -14.06 9.49
C LYS A 211 -17.92 -12.68 8.99
N ALA A 212 -17.05 -11.71 9.19
CA ALA A 212 -17.19 -10.37 8.63
C ALA A 212 -15.95 -9.98 7.83
N TRP A 213 -16.12 -9.03 6.92
CA TRP A 213 -15.01 -8.44 6.20
C TRP A 213 -14.20 -7.51 7.11
N HIS A 214 -12.90 -7.41 6.86
CA HIS A 214 -12.00 -6.47 7.52
C HIS A 214 -10.90 -6.03 6.55
N ALA A 215 -10.47 -4.79 6.68
CA ALA A 215 -9.32 -4.23 5.99
C ALA A 215 -8.04 -4.59 6.74
N TYR A 216 -6.97 -4.91 6.02
CA TYR A 216 -5.63 -4.98 6.59
C TYR A 216 -4.81 -3.80 6.09
N MET A 217 -4.53 -2.88 6.99
CA MET A 217 -3.83 -1.65 6.67
C MET A 217 -2.35 -1.88 6.34
N GLY A 218 -1.80 -3.07 6.60
CA GLY A 218 -0.42 -3.41 6.23
C GLY A 218 -0.22 -3.56 4.73
N ASP A 219 -1.20 -4.10 4.00
CA ASP A 219 -1.09 -4.40 2.57
C ASP A 219 -2.22 -3.84 1.69
N GLY A 220 -3.13 -3.07 2.30
CA GLY A 220 -4.22 -2.40 1.59
C GLY A 220 -5.31 -3.34 1.07
N LYS A 221 -5.41 -4.57 1.60
CA LYS A 221 -6.38 -5.58 1.12
C LYS A 221 -7.49 -5.84 2.12
N ILE A 222 -8.53 -6.52 1.62
CA ILE A 222 -9.71 -6.89 2.40
C ILE A 222 -9.79 -8.41 2.54
N TYR A 223 -10.03 -8.86 3.76
CA TYR A 223 -10.07 -10.27 4.15
C TYR A 223 -11.36 -10.60 4.92
N ALA A 224 -11.76 -11.87 4.91
CA ALA A 224 -12.86 -12.36 5.73
C ALA A 224 -12.31 -12.99 7.01
N GLY A 225 -12.81 -12.54 8.17
CA GLY A 225 -12.37 -12.98 9.51
C GLY A 225 -13.53 -13.45 10.37
N TYR A 226 -13.26 -14.30 11.35
CA TYR A 226 -14.29 -14.77 12.29
C TYR A 226 -14.73 -13.65 13.23
N LYS A 227 -16.05 -13.54 13.47
CA LYS A 227 -16.67 -12.56 14.37
C LYS A 227 -16.42 -12.87 15.85
N GLU A 228 -16.28 -14.16 16.19
CA GLU A 228 -16.14 -14.65 17.56
C GLU A 228 -14.80 -15.38 17.81
N TYR A 229 -14.42 -15.47 19.09
CA TYR A 229 -13.42 -16.37 19.72
C TYR A 229 -11.94 -15.97 19.83
N SER A 230 -11.47 -14.81 19.36
CA SER A 230 -10.11 -14.28 19.70
C SER A 230 -9.67 -13.08 18.86
N ARG A 231 -10.49 -12.64 17.90
CA ARG A 231 -10.08 -11.63 16.91
C ARG A 231 -10.73 -10.31 17.27
N TYR A 232 -9.92 -9.49 17.93
CA TYR A 232 -10.21 -8.10 18.21
C TYR A 232 -9.52 -7.29 17.12
N TYR A 233 -10.27 -6.49 16.38
CA TYR A 233 -9.72 -5.61 15.36
C TYR A 233 -10.07 -4.16 15.68
N ASN A 234 -9.36 -3.25 15.04
CA ASN A 234 -9.49 -1.82 15.25
C ASN A 234 -10.82 -1.30 14.69
N VAL A 235 -11.32 -0.24 15.30
CA VAL A 235 -12.59 0.41 14.94
C VAL A 235 -12.28 1.81 14.45
N TRP A 236 -12.56 2.06 13.18
CA TRP A 236 -12.38 3.37 12.57
C TRP A 236 -13.68 3.81 11.90
N PRO A 237 -14.52 4.56 12.62
CA PRO A 237 -15.83 4.94 12.11
C PRO A 237 -15.77 5.94 10.95
N VAL A 238 -16.76 5.82 10.08
CA VAL A 238 -17.03 6.71 8.95
C VAL A 238 -18.50 7.10 8.95
N ARG A 239 -18.81 8.25 8.35
CA ARG A 239 -20.19 8.70 8.09
C ARG A 239 -20.28 9.46 6.77
N ASN A 240 -21.50 9.66 6.31
CA ASN A 240 -21.77 10.58 5.20
C ASN A 240 -21.71 12.04 5.70
N ASP A 241 -21.55 12.98 4.76
CA ASP A 241 -21.80 14.39 5.06
C ASP A 241 -23.27 14.60 5.46
N LYS A 242 -23.51 15.52 6.40
CA LYS A 242 -24.87 15.82 6.89
C LYS A 242 -25.63 16.73 5.94
#